data_AF-A0AA43ICU7-F1
#
_entry.id   AF-A0AA43ICU7-F1
#
_cell.length_a   1.000
_cell.length_b   1.000
_cell.length_c   1.000
_cell.angle_alpha   90.00
_cell.angle_beta   90.00
_cell.angle_gamma   90.00
#
_symmetry.space_group_name_H-M   'P 1'
#
loop_
_entity.id
_entity.type
_entity.pdbx_description
1 polymer ?
#
loop_
_entity_poly.entity_id
_entity_poly.type
_entity_poly.pdbx_seq_one_letter_code
_entity_poly.pdbx_strand_id
1 'polypeptide(L)' 'MIGNNLSRDMKGANALGITSIFQSWTPRYPHEPADESERPMYTVSEPLQLLELIERLNAEVK' A
#
# COMPACT_ATOMS: atom_id res chain seq x y z
N MET A 1 -4.13 -1.52 5.45
CA MET A 1 -4.94 -1.30 4.22
C MET A 1 -4.15 -1.81 3.03
N ILE A 2 -4.76 -2.63 2.18
CA ILE A 2 -4.16 -3.10 0.92
C ILE A 2 -5.07 -2.60 -0.20
N GLY A 3 -4.53 -1.88 -1.17
CA GLY A 3 -5.34 -1.29 -2.24
C GLY A 3 -4.52 -0.80 -3.42
N ASN A 4 -5.20 -0.35 -4.47
CA ASN A 4 -4.59 0.08 -5.72
C ASN A 4 -4.98 1.51 -6.11
N ASN A 5 -5.61 2.27 -5.20
CA ASN A 5 -5.97 3.66 -5.42
C ASN A 5 -5.27 4.57 -4.40
N LEU A 6 -4.30 5.38 -4.85
CA LEU A 6 -3.55 6.29 -3.98
C LEU A 6 -4.46 7.28 -3.23
N SER A 7 -5.36 7.95 -3.95
CA SER A 7 -6.24 8.99 -3.41
C SER A 7 -7.28 8.51 -2.39
N ARG A 8 -7.65 7.22 -2.43
CA ARG A 8 -8.65 6.62 -1.54
C ARG A 8 -8.02 5.72 -0.50
N ASP A 9 -7.23 4.75 -0.96
CA ASP A 9 -6.71 3.68 -0.10
C ASP A 9 -5.50 4.15 0.70
N MET A 10 -4.50 4.75 0.04
CA MET A 10 -3.27 5.18 0.71
C MET A 10 -3.55 6.41 1.57
N LYS A 11 -4.24 7.41 1.01
CA LYS A 11 -4.65 8.61 1.73
C LYS A 11 -5.48 8.28 2.98
N GLY A 12 -6.47 7.41 2.84
CA GLY A 12 -7.32 6.99 3.96
C GLY A 12 -6.55 6.21 5.03
N ALA A 13 -5.71 5.26 4.63
CA ALA A 13 -4.90 4.49 5.56
C ALA A 13 -3.90 5.36 6.33
N ASN A 14 -3.20 6.24 5.62
CA ASN A 14 -2.22 7.15 6.19
C ASN A 14 -2.88 8.13 7.18
N ALA A 15 -4.06 8.67 6.84
CA ALA A 15 -4.81 9.56 7.74
C ALA A 15 -5.26 8.87 9.04
N LEU A 16 -5.43 7.55 9.03
CA LEU A 16 -5.81 6.75 10.20
C LEU A 16 -4.62 6.13 10.93
N GLY A 17 -3.38 6.35 10.47
CA GLY A 17 -2.19 5.72 11.04
C GLY A 17 -2.13 4.20 10.83
N ILE A 18 -2.79 3.68 9.80
CA ILE A 18 -2.80 2.27 9.44
C ILE A 18 -1.71 2.00 8.38
N THR A 19 -0.96 0.90 8.50
CA THR A 19 -0.01 0.45 7.47
C THR A 19 -0.67 0.37 6.09
N SER A 20 -0.12 1.10 5.12
CA SER A 20 -0.63 1.23 3.76
C SER A 20 0.24 0.43 2.77
N ILE A 21 -0.39 -0.47 2.01
CA ILE A 21 0.28 -1.33 1.03
C ILE A 21 -0.37 -1.12 -0.34
N PHE A 22 0.39 -0.56 -1.28
CA PHE A 22 -0.06 -0.23 -2.63
C PHE A 22 0.23 -1.37 -3.62
N GLN A 23 -0.79 -1.78 -4.39
CA GLN A 23 -0.69 -2.79 -5.44
C GLN A 23 -0.52 -2.12 -6.81
N SER A 24 0.71 -2.09 -7.34
CA SER A 24 1.06 -1.37 -8.58
C SER A 24 0.96 -2.22 -9.87
N TRP A 25 0.42 -3.44 -9.81
CA TRP A 25 0.36 -4.35 -10.97
C TRP A 25 -0.78 -4.07 -11.97
N THR A 26 -1.64 -3.06 -11.73
CA THR A 26 -2.70 -2.68 -12.68
C THR A 26 -2.60 -1.20 -13.05
N PRO A 27 -2.89 -0.80 -14.31
CA PRO A 27 -2.86 0.61 -14.74
C PRO A 27 -4.18 1.35 -14.44
N ARG A 28 -5.08 0.79 -13.61
CA ARG A 28 -6.45 1.32 -13.42
C ARG A 28 -6.48 2.73 -12.80
N TYR A 29 -5.51 3.03 -11.94
CA TYR A 29 -5.42 4.31 -11.21
C TYR A 29 -3.99 4.87 -11.32
N PRO A 30 -3.78 6.17 -11.07
CA PRO A 30 -2.45 6.76 -11.05
C PRO A 30 -1.53 6.09 -10.03
N HIS A 31 -0.26 5.95 -10.38
CA HIS A 31 0.79 5.37 -9.52
C HIS A 31 1.70 6.44 -8.90
N GLU A 32 1.54 7.70 -9.30
CA GLU A 32 2.25 8.83 -8.70
C GLU A 32 1.38 9.47 -7.62
N PRO A 33 1.85 9.55 -6.36
CA PRO A 33 1.16 10.29 -5.31
C PRO A 33 1.03 11.77 -5.67
N ALA A 34 -0.15 12.35 -5.47
CA ALA A 34 -0.35 13.78 -5.66
C ALA A 34 0.38 14.61 -4.58
N ASP A 35 0.50 14.06 -3.37
CA ASP A 35 1.15 14.66 -2.22
C ASP A 35 1.59 13.57 -1.22
N GLU A 36 2.27 13.97 -0.15
CA GLU A 36 2.77 13.05 0.88
C GLU A 36 1.67 12.28 1.62
N SER A 37 0.42 12.78 1.65
CA SER A 37 -0.69 12.05 2.27
C SER A 37 -1.04 10.78 1.50
N GLU A 38 -0.70 10.70 0.22
CA GLU A 38 -0.93 9.54 -0.64
C GLU A 38 0.26 8.58 -0.70
N ARG A 39 1.41 8.92 -0.10
CA ARG A 39 2.62 8.09 -0.17
C ARG A 39 2.38 6.74 0.52
N PRO A 40 2.48 5.60 -0.20
CA PRO A 40 2.34 4.30 0.41
C PRO A 40 3.53 3.99 1.33
N MET A 41 3.28 3.26 2.42
CA MET A 41 4.35 2.74 3.26
C MET A 41 5.09 1.59 2.57
N TYR A 42 4.35 0.76 1.83
CA TYR A 42 4.92 -0.30 0.99
C TYR A 42 4.24 -0.33 -0.37
N THR A 43 5.00 -0.70 -1.39
CA THR A 43 4.49 -0.94 -2.74
C THR A 43 4.87 -2.35 -3.18
N VAL A 44 3.92 -3.07 -3.76
CA VAL A 44 4.10 -4.40 -4.34
C VAL A 44 3.69 -4.37 -5.80
N SER A 45 4.60 -4.82 -6.67
CA SER A 45 4.42 -4.83 -8.13
C SER A 45 3.96 -6.18 -8.66
N GLU A 46 3.95 -7.22 -7.81
CA GLU A 46 3.46 -8.56 -8.15
C GLU A 46 2.67 -9.18 -7.00
N PRO A 47 1.64 -10.02 -7.27
CA PRO A 47 0.85 -10.65 -6.22
C PRO A 47 1.64 -11.46 -5.19
N LEU A 48 2.73 -12.14 -5.60
CA LEU A 48 3.54 -12.92 -4.66
C LEU A 48 4.27 -12.03 -3.63
N GLN A 49 4.73 -10.85 -4.03
CA GLN A 49 5.40 -9.91 -3.12
C GLN A 49 4.50 -9.49 -1.96
N LEU A 50 3.18 -9.48 -2.16
CA LEU A 50 2.24 -9.21 -1.09
C LEU A 50 2.25 -10.31 -0.02
N LEU A 51 2.32 -11.58 -0.42
CA LEU A 51 2.38 -12.70 0.52
C LEU A 51 3.65 -12.63 1.37
N GLU A 52 4.80 -12.45 0.73
CA GLU A 52 6.10 -12.29 1.39
C GLU A 52 6.11 -11.11 2.37
N LEU A 53 5.54 -9.97 1.96
CA LEU A 53 5.44 -8.78 2.79
C LEU A 53 4.57 -9.02 4.02
N ILE A 54 3.41 -9.66 3.86
CA ILE A 54 2.48 -9.94 4.96
C ILE A 54 3.12 -10.89 5.99
N GLU A 55 3.81 -11.93 5.54
CA GLU A 55 4.50 -12.85 6.44
C GLU A 55 5.56 -12.13 7.28
N ARG A 56 6.36 -11.26 6.65
CA ARG A 56 7.36 -10.45 7.35
C ARG A 56 6.72 -9.51 8.38
N LEU A 57 5.69 -8.74 7.99
CA LEU A 57 5.02 -7.82 8.89
C LEU A 57 4.34 -8.54 10.06
N ASN A 58 3.75 -9.71 9.82
CA ASN A 58 3.17 -10.54 10.88
C ASN A 58 4.22 -11.05 11.88
N ALA A 59 5.47 -11.26 11.44
CA ALA A 59 6.55 -11.64 12.34
C ALA A 59 7.02 -10.47 13.22
N GLU A 60 6.91 -9.22 12.75
CA GLU A 60 7.29 -8.00 13.47
C GLU A 60 6.28 -7.56 14.53
N VAL A 61 5.01 -7.94 14.38
CA VAL A 61 3.92 -7.59 15.32
C VAL A 61 3.79 -8.57 16.50
N LYS A 62 4.63 -9.61 16.55
CA LYS A 62 4.63 -10.62 17.64
C LYS A 62 5.22 -10.11 18.95
#